data_AF-A0A2N7VBM9-F1
#
_entry.id   AF-A0A2N7VBM9-F1
#
_cell.length_a   1.000
_cell.length_b   1.000
_cell.length_c   1.000
_cell.angle_alpha   90.00
_cell.angle_beta   90.00
_cell.angle_gamma   90.00
#
_symmetry.space_group_name_H-M   'P 1'
#
loop_
_entity.id
_entity.type
_entity.pdbx_description
1 polymer ?
#
loop_
_entity_poly.entity_id
_entity_poly.type
_entity_poly.pdbx_seq_one_letter_code
_entity_poly.pdbx_strand_id
1 'polypeptide(L)'
;MTNQPQNTEALKKPAFITGIAYVYALTLWSMIKTFDTPLVNRAPLYLGSWASPHLQWDYYTIATLIVAFVTIGLFLGHGWPRWLALAGTVAGWAVSLPLHDTRGIGLYTVSVAAGAIVLGLLFLAPSARAYFSRKSQANVSPSMRLRARAFVATLFYVVGALAIYSAVLDGFIHTGKLWLTFAAILVISLPCLLLGMVARWNIASAYRDSATVLVATALASLLALFASVVFIHSTRPASLALVDFSQPIVAAGIALIGYVLARMSKRRTSSVAATVS
;
A
#
# COMPACT_ATOMS: atom_id res chain seq x y z
N MET A 1 -17.78 -13.05 43.95
CA MET A 1 -16.68 -12.49 43.13
C MET A 1 -16.67 -13.21 41.79
N THR A 2 -17.31 -12.60 40.79
CA THR A 2 -17.43 -13.16 39.43
C THR A 2 -16.13 -12.95 38.67
N ASN A 3 -15.38 -14.03 38.45
CA ASN A 3 -14.25 -14.06 37.54
C ASN A 3 -14.76 -13.84 36.11
N GLN A 4 -14.80 -12.60 35.65
CA GLN A 4 -14.87 -12.32 34.22
C GLN A 4 -13.55 -12.83 33.61
N PRO A 5 -13.60 -13.65 32.54
CA PRO A 5 -12.40 -13.94 31.78
C PRO A 5 -11.86 -12.61 31.28
N GLN A 6 -10.65 -12.26 31.73
CA GLN A 6 -9.89 -11.17 31.16
C GLN A 6 -9.74 -11.46 29.67
N ASN A 7 -10.58 -10.82 28.86
CA ASN A 7 -10.44 -10.72 27.42
C ASN A 7 -9.10 -10.03 27.13
N THR A 8 -8.03 -10.83 27.22
CA THR A 8 -6.66 -10.51 26.84
C THR A 8 -6.48 -10.58 25.32
N GLU A 9 -7.57 -10.39 24.57
CA GLU A 9 -7.47 -9.79 23.25
C GLU A 9 -7.17 -8.30 23.42
N ALA A 10 -5.94 -7.99 23.83
CA ALA A 10 -5.34 -6.71 23.52
C ALA A 10 -5.39 -6.57 22.00
N LEU A 11 -6.47 -5.96 21.47
CA LEU A 11 -6.85 -6.05 20.06
C LEU A 11 -5.65 -5.71 19.18
N LYS A 12 -5.09 -6.72 18.51
CA LYS A 12 -3.92 -6.61 17.63
C LYS A 12 -4.23 -5.62 16.50
N LYS A 13 -3.21 -4.90 16.00
CA LYS A 13 -3.33 -4.01 14.84
C LYS A 13 -4.09 -4.72 13.71
N PRO A 14 -5.21 -4.17 13.23
CA PRO A 14 -5.97 -4.76 12.13
C PRO A 14 -5.10 -4.90 10.87
N ALA A 15 -5.21 -6.03 10.18
CA ALA A 15 -4.37 -6.33 9.01
C ALA A 15 -4.51 -5.26 7.90
N PHE A 16 -5.73 -4.75 7.67
CA PHE A 16 -5.95 -3.73 6.64
C PHE A 16 -5.26 -2.39 6.97
N ILE A 17 -5.01 -2.02 8.24
CA ILE A 17 -4.26 -0.79 8.57
C ILE A 17 -2.81 -0.95 8.13
N THR A 18 -2.22 -2.13 8.35
CA THR A 18 -0.89 -2.45 7.82
C THR A 18 -0.91 -2.50 6.30
N GLY A 19 -1.97 -3.05 5.69
CA GLY A 19 -2.17 -3.02 4.24
C GLY A 19 -2.19 -1.60 3.68
N ILE A 20 -2.94 -0.68 4.30
CA ILE A 20 -2.98 0.73 3.92
C ILE A 20 -1.60 1.39 4.10
N ALA A 21 -0.84 1.05 5.14
CA ALA A 21 0.53 1.53 5.30
C ALA A 21 1.43 1.10 4.13
N TYR A 22 1.28 -0.13 3.63
CA TYR A 22 1.97 -0.57 2.40
C TYR A 22 1.50 0.18 1.17
N VAL A 23 0.18 0.41 1.00
CA VAL A 23 -0.33 1.23 -0.11
C VAL A 23 0.33 2.61 -0.11
N TYR A 24 0.38 3.29 1.04
CA TYR A 24 1.07 4.58 1.18
C TYR A 24 2.57 4.51 0.89
N ALA A 25 3.26 3.43 1.29
CA ALA A 25 4.67 3.23 0.96
C ALA A 25 4.91 3.06 -0.55
N LEU A 26 4.02 2.35 -1.25
CA LEU A 26 4.08 2.15 -2.70
C LEU A 26 3.71 3.44 -3.46
N THR A 27 2.74 4.20 -2.94
CA THR A 27 2.43 5.54 -3.43
C THR A 27 3.64 6.47 -3.28
N LEU A 28 4.27 6.50 -2.10
CA LEU A 28 5.48 7.29 -1.85
C LEU A 28 6.58 6.96 -2.85
N TRP A 29 6.81 5.67 -3.09
CA TRP A 29 7.81 5.22 -4.06
C TRP A 29 7.49 5.70 -5.48
N SER A 30 6.22 5.61 -5.89
CA SER A 30 5.77 6.13 -7.20
C SER A 30 5.97 7.64 -7.30
N MET A 31 5.72 8.37 -6.21
CA MET A 31 5.94 9.82 -6.17
C MET A 31 7.41 10.19 -6.28
N ILE A 32 8.28 9.52 -5.54
CA ILE A 32 9.73 9.70 -5.63
C ILE A 32 10.21 9.43 -7.06
N LYS A 33 9.78 8.31 -7.65
CA LYS A 33 10.12 7.95 -9.04
C LYS A 33 9.66 8.98 -10.08
N THR A 34 8.59 9.70 -9.81
CA THR A 34 8.10 10.75 -10.71
C THR A 34 9.08 11.92 -10.80
N PHE A 35 9.92 12.15 -9.78
CA PHE A 35 10.98 13.19 -9.84
C PHE A 35 12.20 12.79 -10.69
N ASP A 36 12.34 11.53 -11.10
CA ASP A 36 13.43 11.08 -11.98
C ASP A 36 13.24 11.61 -13.44
N THR A 37 12.10 12.24 -13.75
CA THR A 37 11.79 12.74 -15.10
C THR A 37 12.46 14.10 -15.39
N PRO A 38 12.96 14.36 -16.61
CA PRO A 38 13.45 15.69 -17.00
C PRO A 38 12.32 16.74 -17.16
N LEU A 39 11.06 16.34 -16.96
CA LEU A 39 9.86 17.16 -17.15
C LEU A 39 9.38 17.89 -15.89
N VAL A 40 10.12 17.79 -14.78
CA VAL A 40 9.81 18.49 -13.53
C VAL A 40 9.61 19.98 -13.80
N ASN A 41 8.50 20.54 -13.29
CA ASN A 41 8.10 21.94 -13.50
C ASN A 41 7.83 22.36 -14.96
N ARG A 42 7.90 21.44 -15.94
CA ARG A 42 7.71 21.74 -17.36
C ARG A 42 6.44 21.11 -17.93
N ALA A 43 6.08 19.92 -17.47
CA ALA A 43 4.86 19.24 -17.88
C ALA A 43 3.82 19.20 -16.74
N PRO A 44 2.52 19.26 -17.03
CA PRO A 44 1.49 19.06 -16.02
C PRO A 44 1.51 17.61 -15.51
N LEU A 45 1.31 17.44 -14.19
CA LEU A 45 1.13 16.15 -13.53
C LEU A 45 -0.32 15.65 -13.66
N TYR A 46 -1.27 16.57 -13.58
CA TYR A 46 -2.70 16.29 -13.65
C TYR A 46 -3.27 16.91 -14.93
N LEU A 47 -3.67 16.05 -15.87
CA LEU A 47 -4.26 16.47 -17.14
C LEU A 47 -5.55 17.26 -16.90
N GLY A 48 -5.68 18.41 -17.57
CA GLY A 48 -6.86 19.26 -17.47
C GLY A 48 -7.04 20.00 -16.15
N SER A 49 -6.11 19.85 -15.20
CA SER A 49 -6.17 20.58 -13.93
C SER A 49 -6.16 22.10 -14.14
N TRP A 50 -6.90 22.81 -13.30
CA TRP A 50 -6.91 24.28 -13.26
C TRP A 50 -5.59 24.88 -12.74
N ALA A 51 -4.81 24.11 -11.98
CA ALA A 51 -3.55 24.56 -11.42
C ALA A 51 -2.46 24.60 -12.50
N SER A 52 -1.61 25.62 -12.45
CA SER A 52 -0.44 25.70 -13.33
C SER A 52 0.52 24.53 -13.08
N PRO A 53 1.31 24.10 -14.08
CA PRO A 53 2.30 23.02 -13.88
C PRO A 53 3.21 23.25 -12.67
N HIS A 54 3.70 24.47 -12.46
CA HIS A 54 4.52 24.83 -11.30
C HIS A 54 3.78 24.53 -9.97
N LEU A 55 2.54 25.01 -9.82
CA LEU A 55 1.75 24.78 -8.61
C LEU A 55 1.49 23.29 -8.38
N GLN A 56 1.25 22.53 -9.45
CA GLN A 56 1.05 21.07 -9.35
C GLN A 56 2.31 20.37 -8.81
N TRP A 57 3.50 20.72 -9.31
CA TRP A 57 4.77 20.13 -8.86
C TRP A 57 5.17 20.58 -7.45
N ASP A 58 4.94 21.84 -7.09
CA ASP A 58 5.14 22.34 -5.72
C ASP A 58 4.25 21.58 -4.74
N TYR A 59 2.96 21.45 -5.08
CA TYR A 59 2.03 20.65 -4.31
C TYR A 59 2.46 19.18 -4.22
N TYR A 60 2.90 18.58 -5.34
CA TYR A 60 3.35 17.19 -5.38
C TYR A 60 4.55 16.93 -4.47
N THR A 61 5.46 17.90 -4.37
CA THR A 61 6.61 17.87 -3.44
C THR A 61 6.14 17.85 -1.99
N ILE A 62 5.24 18.76 -1.62
CA ILE A 62 4.64 18.80 -0.27
C ILE A 62 3.87 17.51 0.01
N ALA A 63 3.08 17.03 -0.94
CA ALA A 63 2.30 15.81 -0.82
C ALA A 63 3.21 14.58 -0.64
N THR A 64 4.36 14.52 -1.29
CA THR A 64 5.36 13.45 -1.10
C THR A 64 5.83 13.38 0.34
N LEU A 65 6.13 14.53 0.96
CA LEU A 65 6.50 14.60 2.38
C LEU A 65 5.34 14.15 3.28
N ILE A 66 4.12 14.62 3.03
CA ILE A 66 2.91 14.21 3.77
C ILE A 66 2.72 12.70 3.69
N VAL A 67 2.82 12.11 2.50
CA VAL A 67 2.69 10.66 2.28
C VAL A 67 3.79 9.91 3.05
N ALA A 68 5.03 10.41 3.09
CA ALA A 68 6.10 9.82 3.91
C ALA A 68 5.76 9.83 5.40
N PHE A 69 5.32 10.97 5.95
CA PHE A 69 4.89 11.06 7.35
C PHE A 69 3.72 10.13 7.65
N VAL A 70 2.70 10.10 6.78
CA VAL A 70 1.55 9.19 6.93
C VAL A 70 2.00 7.74 6.93
N THR A 71 2.89 7.35 6.01
CA THR A 71 3.45 5.99 5.92
C THR A 71 4.11 5.59 7.24
N ILE A 72 5.04 6.41 7.73
CA ILE A 72 5.77 6.15 8.98
C ILE A 72 4.80 6.06 10.15
N GLY A 73 3.90 7.05 10.28
CA GLY A 73 2.94 7.09 11.37
C GLY A 73 1.98 5.90 11.38
N LEU A 74 1.55 5.42 10.20
CA LEU A 74 0.71 4.23 10.08
C LEU A 74 1.46 2.96 10.44
N PHE A 75 2.75 2.82 10.08
CA PHE A 75 3.57 1.70 10.53
C PHE A 75 3.75 1.69 12.05
N LEU A 76 4.03 2.86 12.63
CA LEU A 76 4.16 3.07 14.08
C LEU A 76 2.84 2.94 14.84
N GLY A 77 1.70 3.00 14.14
CA GLY A 77 0.38 2.83 14.75
C GLY A 77 -0.18 4.07 15.43
N HIS A 78 0.32 5.26 15.08
CA HIS A 78 -0.22 6.51 15.60
C HIS A 78 -1.60 6.83 15.02
N GLY A 79 -2.39 7.65 15.73
CA GLY A 79 -3.74 8.05 15.33
C GLY A 79 -3.84 9.36 14.54
N TRP A 80 -2.78 10.19 14.51
CA TRP A 80 -2.69 11.40 13.68
C TRP A 80 -2.57 11.15 12.15
N PRO A 81 -1.97 10.05 11.64
CA PRO A 81 -1.75 9.85 10.21
C PRO A 81 -3.03 9.86 9.38
N ARG A 82 -4.16 9.39 9.92
CA ARG A 82 -5.45 9.40 9.22
C ARG A 82 -5.93 10.82 8.90
N TRP A 83 -5.62 11.80 9.76
CA TRP A 83 -6.00 13.19 9.54
C TRP A 83 -5.10 13.88 8.52
N LEU A 84 -3.79 13.62 8.57
CA LEU A 84 -2.88 14.08 7.52
C LEU A 84 -3.19 13.44 6.17
N ALA A 85 -3.52 12.15 6.15
CA ALA A 85 -4.02 11.44 4.97
C ALA A 85 -5.26 12.12 4.38
N LEU A 86 -6.24 12.44 5.23
CA LEU A 86 -7.46 13.14 4.81
C LEU A 86 -7.15 14.50 4.20
N ALA A 87 -6.39 15.33 4.93
CA ALA A 87 -6.03 16.68 4.47
C ALA A 87 -5.27 16.65 3.15
N GLY A 88 -4.23 15.81 3.04
CA GLY A 88 -3.44 15.66 1.81
C GLY A 88 -4.25 15.08 0.64
N THR A 89 -5.18 14.16 0.91
CA THR A 89 -6.02 13.61 -0.17
C THR A 89 -7.01 14.65 -0.69
N VAL A 90 -7.69 15.38 0.20
CA VAL A 90 -8.66 16.43 -0.19
C VAL A 90 -7.96 17.58 -0.90
N ALA A 91 -6.81 18.04 -0.40
CA ALA A 91 -6.01 19.03 -1.10
C ALA A 91 -5.55 18.54 -2.49
N GLY A 92 -5.20 17.25 -2.59
CA GLY A 92 -4.84 16.63 -3.87
C GLY A 92 -5.98 16.61 -4.86
N TRP A 93 -7.21 16.33 -4.41
CA TRP A 93 -8.41 16.41 -5.25
C TRP A 93 -8.73 17.84 -5.68
N ALA A 94 -8.51 18.83 -4.81
CA ALA A 94 -8.70 20.22 -5.18
C ALA A 94 -7.70 20.64 -6.27
N VAL A 95 -6.42 20.31 -6.12
CA VAL A 95 -5.36 20.65 -7.10
C VAL A 95 -5.53 19.88 -8.41
N SER A 96 -5.96 18.62 -8.38
CA SER A 96 -6.09 17.78 -9.58
C SER A 96 -7.41 17.94 -10.35
N LEU A 97 -8.31 18.82 -9.90
CA LEU A 97 -9.65 18.98 -10.47
C LEU A 97 -9.58 19.36 -11.97
N PRO A 98 -10.08 18.52 -12.88
CA PRO A 98 -9.91 18.71 -14.32
C PRO A 98 -10.96 19.68 -14.88
N LEU A 99 -10.69 20.98 -14.81
CA LEU A 99 -11.59 22.04 -15.31
C LEU A 99 -11.35 22.43 -16.77
N HIS A 100 -10.14 22.22 -17.29
CA HIS A 100 -9.73 22.70 -18.61
C HIS A 100 -9.73 21.64 -19.71
N ASP A 101 -9.64 20.35 -19.35
CA ASP A 101 -9.61 19.24 -20.31
C ASP A 101 -10.34 18.02 -19.75
N THR A 102 -11.30 17.50 -20.51
CA THR A 102 -12.10 16.32 -20.15
C THR A 102 -11.28 15.04 -20.11
N ARG A 103 -10.11 15.00 -20.76
CA ARG A 103 -9.20 13.83 -20.74
C ARG A 103 -8.70 13.51 -19.32
N GLY A 104 -8.69 14.48 -18.42
CA GLY A 104 -8.32 14.28 -17.01
C GLY A 104 -9.40 13.62 -16.15
N ILE A 105 -10.66 13.62 -16.59
CA ILE A 105 -11.82 13.22 -15.77
C ILE A 105 -11.72 11.76 -15.33
N GLY A 106 -11.31 10.85 -16.21
CA GLY A 106 -11.18 9.44 -15.90
C GLY A 106 -10.20 9.20 -14.74
N LEU A 107 -8.98 9.75 -14.86
CA LEU A 107 -7.95 9.63 -13.82
C LEU A 107 -8.34 10.29 -12.51
N TYR A 108 -8.95 11.47 -12.60
CA TYR A 108 -9.49 12.17 -11.45
C TYR A 108 -10.50 11.29 -10.71
N THR A 109 -11.46 10.70 -11.42
CA THR A 109 -12.50 9.83 -10.84
C THR A 109 -11.88 8.59 -10.17
N VAL A 110 -10.89 7.96 -10.78
CA VAL A 110 -10.16 6.83 -10.19
C VAL A 110 -9.43 7.25 -8.92
N SER A 111 -8.76 8.41 -8.93
CA SER A 111 -8.07 8.96 -7.75
C SER A 111 -9.03 9.27 -6.60
N VAL A 112 -10.18 9.89 -6.90
CA VAL A 112 -11.22 10.17 -5.91
C VAL A 112 -11.79 8.88 -5.33
N ALA A 113 -12.15 7.91 -6.17
CA ALA A 113 -12.67 6.63 -5.72
C ALA A 113 -11.66 5.88 -4.83
N ALA A 114 -10.41 5.77 -5.27
CA ALA A 114 -9.36 5.10 -4.50
C ALA A 114 -9.09 5.80 -3.15
N GLY A 115 -8.96 7.13 -3.16
CA GLY A 115 -8.78 7.92 -1.94
C GLY A 115 -9.97 7.80 -0.99
N ALA A 116 -11.20 7.85 -1.51
CA ALA A 116 -12.42 7.69 -0.73
C ALA A 116 -12.52 6.30 -0.08
N ILE A 117 -12.13 5.24 -0.79
CA ILE A 117 -12.08 3.88 -0.23
C ILE A 117 -11.06 3.81 0.92
N VAL A 118 -9.84 4.31 0.71
CA VAL A 118 -8.79 4.28 1.74
C VAL A 118 -9.19 5.09 2.97
N LEU A 119 -9.71 6.30 2.79
CA LEU A 119 -10.19 7.16 3.87
C LEU A 119 -11.42 6.55 4.56
N GLY A 120 -12.35 5.99 3.80
CA GLY A 120 -13.50 5.26 4.31
C GLY A 120 -13.07 4.11 5.23
N LEU A 121 -12.07 3.32 4.83
CA LEU A 121 -11.51 2.27 5.69
C LEU A 121 -10.83 2.83 6.95
N LEU A 122 -10.12 3.96 6.87
CA LEU A 122 -9.44 4.56 8.02
C LEU A 122 -10.39 5.20 9.04
N PHE A 123 -11.52 5.75 8.59
CA PHE A 123 -12.45 6.51 9.45
C PHE A 123 -13.75 5.76 9.77
N LEU A 124 -14.25 4.92 8.88
CA LEU A 124 -15.57 4.29 9.01
C LEU A 124 -15.49 2.82 9.43
N ALA A 125 -14.38 2.12 9.16
CA ALA A 125 -14.25 0.72 9.57
C ALA A 125 -14.33 0.60 11.10
N PRO A 126 -15.23 -0.22 11.67
CA PRO A 126 -15.38 -0.37 13.12
C PRO A 126 -14.07 -0.77 13.82
N SER A 127 -13.27 -1.61 13.15
CA SER A 127 -11.96 -2.06 13.59
C SER A 127 -10.89 -0.95 13.57
N ALA A 128 -10.95 0.00 12.63
CA ALA A 128 -10.08 1.18 12.63
C ALA A 128 -10.47 2.14 13.76
N ARG A 129 -11.77 2.39 13.94
CA ARG A 129 -12.28 3.22 15.03
C ARG A 129 -11.86 2.67 16.39
N ALA A 130 -12.03 1.37 16.63
CA ALA A 130 -11.59 0.71 17.86
C ALA A 130 -10.06 0.71 18.05
N TYR A 131 -9.30 0.64 16.95
CA TYR A 131 -7.84 0.73 17.02
C TYR A 131 -7.35 2.13 17.38
N PHE A 132 -7.84 3.18 16.71
CA PHE A 132 -7.39 4.56 16.90
C PHE A 132 -8.04 5.30 18.08
N SER A 133 -9.16 4.81 18.63
CA SER A 133 -9.80 5.38 19.82
C SER A 133 -9.12 4.97 21.14
N ARG A 134 -8.22 3.99 21.10
CA ARG A 134 -7.42 3.65 22.28
C ARG A 134 -6.53 4.84 22.64
N LYS A 135 -6.84 5.49 23.77
CA LYS A 135 -5.84 6.27 24.52
C LYS A 135 -4.64 5.34 24.67
N SER A 136 -3.46 5.84 24.32
CA SER A 136 -2.17 5.14 24.41
C SER A 136 -2.02 4.39 25.74
N GLN A 137 -2.56 3.18 25.85
CA GLN A 137 -2.25 2.23 26.93
C GLN A 137 -0.93 1.57 26.55
N ALA A 138 0.08 2.42 26.41
CA ALA A 138 1.46 2.06 26.10
C ALA A 138 2.25 1.89 27.40
N ASN A 139 1.76 1.09 28.34
CA ASN A 139 2.51 0.78 29.57
C ASN A 139 2.86 -0.70 29.73
N VAL A 140 2.69 -1.51 28.69
CA VAL A 140 3.44 -2.77 28.58
C VAL A 140 4.39 -2.57 27.41
N SER A 141 5.56 -1.98 27.68
CA SER A 141 6.62 -1.89 26.68
C SER A 141 7.06 -3.31 26.34
N PRO A 142 6.83 -3.84 25.13
CA PRO A 142 7.51 -5.05 24.72
C PRO A 142 9.01 -4.82 24.83
N SER A 143 9.78 -5.86 25.15
CA SER A 143 11.23 -5.73 25.26
C SER A 143 11.82 -5.12 23.99
N MET A 144 12.85 -4.29 24.13
CA MET A 144 13.50 -3.58 23.01
C MET A 144 13.86 -4.53 21.86
N ARG A 145 14.21 -5.78 22.18
CA ARG A 145 14.51 -6.86 21.24
C ARG A 145 13.33 -7.25 20.36
N LEU A 146 12.11 -7.32 20.90
CA LEU A 146 10.90 -7.60 20.12
C LEU A 146 10.54 -6.43 19.18
N ARG A 147 10.77 -5.18 19.62
CA ARG A 147 10.56 -3.99 18.77
C ARG A 147 11.55 -3.96 17.61
N ALA A 148 12.84 -4.19 17.87
CA ALA A 148 13.87 -4.23 16.84
C ALA A 148 13.58 -5.32 15.80
N ARG A 149 13.19 -6.52 16.23
CA ARG A 149 12.79 -7.61 15.32
C ARG A 149 11.58 -7.25 14.46
N ALA A 150 10.55 -6.66 15.07
CA ALA A 150 9.37 -6.21 14.33
C ALA A 150 9.71 -5.13 13.30
N PHE A 151 10.60 -4.21 13.65
CA PHE A 151 11.07 -3.16 12.76
C PHE A 151 11.86 -3.72 11.59
N VAL A 152 12.86 -4.57 11.85
CA VAL A 152 13.69 -5.23 10.82
C VAL A 152 12.83 -6.07 9.88
N ALA A 153 11.88 -6.85 10.41
CA ALA A 153 10.95 -7.62 9.59
C ALA A 153 10.11 -6.71 8.68
N THR A 154 9.62 -5.59 9.22
CA THR A 154 8.83 -4.62 8.45
C THR A 154 9.67 -4.00 7.33
N LEU A 155 10.93 -3.67 7.58
CA LEU A 155 11.84 -3.14 6.58
C LEU A 155 12.02 -4.11 5.40
N PHE A 156 12.31 -5.38 5.69
CA PHE A 156 12.42 -6.40 4.65
C PHE A 156 11.11 -6.57 3.86
N TYR A 157 9.96 -6.56 4.53
CA TYR A 157 8.67 -6.61 3.85
C TYR A 157 8.40 -5.39 2.97
N VAL A 158 8.79 -4.19 3.40
CA VAL A 158 8.67 -2.96 2.59
C VAL A 158 9.55 -3.06 1.35
N VAL A 159 10.80 -3.48 1.50
CA VAL A 159 11.72 -3.67 0.36
C VAL A 159 11.16 -4.70 -0.62
N GLY A 160 10.65 -5.84 -0.12
CA GLY A 160 10.00 -6.85 -0.96
C GLY A 160 8.76 -6.33 -1.69
N ALA A 161 7.93 -5.53 -1.02
CA ALA A 161 6.75 -4.90 -1.63
C ALA A 161 7.15 -3.93 -2.75
N LEU A 162 8.15 -3.08 -2.50
CA LEU A 162 8.66 -2.11 -3.48
C LEU A 162 9.24 -2.80 -4.71
N ALA A 163 9.99 -3.89 -4.51
CA ALA A 163 10.56 -4.67 -5.60
C ALA A 163 9.47 -5.33 -6.47
N ILE A 164 8.45 -5.96 -5.86
CA ILE A 164 7.28 -6.49 -6.58
C ILE A 164 6.59 -5.39 -7.38
N TYR A 165 6.24 -4.30 -6.70
CA TYR A 165 5.48 -3.22 -7.29
C TYR A 165 6.22 -2.58 -8.48
N SER A 166 7.52 -2.35 -8.32
CA SER A 166 8.37 -1.81 -9.39
C SER A 166 8.49 -2.77 -10.56
N ALA A 167 8.71 -4.06 -10.32
CA ALA A 167 8.85 -5.06 -11.39
C ALA A 167 7.55 -5.19 -12.21
N VAL A 168 6.39 -5.19 -11.55
CA VAL A 168 5.08 -5.26 -12.23
C VAL A 168 4.82 -4.02 -13.08
N LEU A 169 5.09 -2.82 -12.54
CA LEU A 169 4.91 -1.58 -13.30
C LEU A 169 5.91 -1.43 -14.44
N ASP A 170 7.17 -1.76 -14.20
CA ASP A 170 8.22 -1.71 -15.23
C ASP A 170 7.91 -2.67 -16.37
N GLY A 171 7.51 -3.91 -16.04
CA GLY A 171 7.04 -4.88 -17.02
C GLY A 171 5.86 -4.38 -17.86
N PHE A 172 4.96 -3.58 -17.27
CA PHE A 172 3.81 -3.03 -17.98
C PHE A 172 4.19 -1.84 -18.86
N ILE A 173 4.97 -0.89 -18.34
CA ILE A 173 5.34 0.34 -19.05
C ILE A 173 6.33 0.05 -20.19
N HIS A 174 7.24 -0.91 -20.00
CA HIS A 174 8.28 -1.23 -20.97
C HIS A 174 8.00 -2.50 -21.78
N THR A 175 6.77 -3.02 -21.72
CA THR A 175 6.37 -4.27 -22.42
C THR A 175 7.36 -5.41 -22.16
N GLY A 176 7.82 -5.50 -20.91
CA GLY A 176 8.80 -6.48 -20.48
C GLY A 176 8.21 -7.89 -20.56
N LYS A 177 9.00 -8.86 -21.03
CA LYS A 177 8.58 -10.26 -21.05
C LYS A 177 8.20 -10.71 -19.65
N LEU A 178 7.02 -11.35 -19.50
CA LEU A 178 6.49 -11.85 -18.23
C LEU A 178 7.51 -12.65 -17.40
N TRP A 179 8.34 -13.48 -18.04
CA TRP A 179 9.41 -14.23 -17.36
C TRP A 179 10.44 -13.33 -16.64
N LEU A 180 10.80 -12.19 -17.22
CA LEU A 180 11.74 -11.25 -16.59
C LEU A 180 11.12 -10.62 -15.33
N THR A 181 9.83 -10.31 -15.37
CA THR A 181 9.10 -9.81 -14.20
C THR A 181 9.09 -10.86 -13.08
N PHE A 182 8.80 -12.12 -13.40
CA PHE A 182 8.87 -13.22 -12.43
C PHE A 182 10.28 -13.42 -11.86
N ALA A 183 11.31 -13.39 -12.72
CA ALA A 183 12.70 -13.51 -12.29
C ALA A 183 13.10 -12.38 -11.34
N ALA A 184 12.75 -11.12 -11.66
CA ALA A 184 13.04 -9.97 -10.81
C ALA A 184 12.34 -10.08 -9.44
N ILE A 185 11.07 -10.50 -9.43
CA ILE A 185 10.32 -10.76 -8.19
C ILE A 185 10.99 -11.86 -7.37
N LEU A 186 11.40 -12.96 -8.01
CA LEU A 186 11.97 -14.12 -7.32
C LEU A 186 13.38 -13.84 -6.77
N VAL A 187 14.20 -13.05 -7.49
CA VAL A 187 15.57 -12.75 -7.07
C VAL A 187 15.62 -11.74 -5.92
N ILE A 188 14.72 -10.75 -5.90
CA ILE A 188 14.79 -9.66 -4.90
C ILE A 188 13.71 -9.82 -3.84
N SER A 189 12.47 -10.04 -4.24
CA SER A 189 11.32 -9.96 -3.34
C SER A 189 11.20 -11.21 -2.48
N LEU A 190 11.42 -12.40 -3.04
CA LEU A 190 11.34 -13.65 -2.29
C LEU A 190 12.36 -13.70 -1.13
N PRO A 191 13.67 -13.39 -1.32
CA PRO A 191 14.61 -13.32 -0.20
C PRO A 191 14.20 -12.31 0.86
N CYS A 192 13.72 -11.13 0.46
CA CYS A 192 13.25 -10.11 1.40
C CYS A 192 12.07 -10.62 2.23
N LEU A 193 11.06 -11.24 1.60
CA LEU A 193 9.93 -11.83 2.32
C LEU A 193 10.38 -12.93 3.30
N LEU A 194 11.29 -13.82 2.87
CA LEU A 194 11.84 -14.88 3.71
C LEU A 194 12.62 -14.33 4.91
N LEU A 195 13.49 -13.34 4.70
CA LEU A 195 14.22 -12.67 5.78
C LEU A 195 13.27 -11.96 6.75
N GLY A 196 12.19 -11.35 6.24
CA GLY A 196 11.12 -10.80 7.08
C GLY A 196 10.40 -11.85 7.92
N MET A 197 10.12 -13.03 7.35
CA MET A 197 9.51 -14.16 8.07
C MET A 197 10.44 -14.70 9.17
N VAL A 198 11.74 -14.86 8.86
CA VAL A 198 12.76 -15.33 9.81
C VAL A 198 12.92 -14.32 10.95
N ALA A 199 12.99 -13.02 10.65
CA ALA A 199 13.13 -11.97 11.65
C ALA A 199 11.95 -11.90 12.63
N ARG A 200 10.74 -12.28 12.20
CA ARG A 200 9.55 -12.35 13.07
C ARG A 200 9.64 -13.45 14.12
N TRP A 201 10.35 -14.55 13.86
CA TRP A 201 10.52 -15.70 14.76
C TRP A 201 9.20 -16.36 15.24
N ASN A 202 8.05 -15.98 14.65
CA ASN A 202 6.74 -16.56 14.90
C ASN A 202 6.04 -16.78 13.57
N ILE A 203 5.88 -18.05 13.23
CA ILE A 203 5.44 -18.47 11.90
C ILE A 203 4.00 -18.02 11.61
N ALA A 204 3.10 -18.03 12.60
CA ALA A 204 1.71 -17.59 12.39
C ALA A 204 1.63 -16.08 12.09
N SER A 205 2.42 -15.27 12.81
CA SER A 205 2.52 -13.83 12.52
C SER A 205 3.26 -13.54 11.21
N ALA A 206 4.28 -14.33 10.88
CA ALA A 206 5.04 -14.21 9.64
C ALA A 206 4.13 -14.43 8.42
N TYR A 207 3.35 -15.52 8.41
CA TYR A 207 2.39 -15.77 7.33
C TYR A 207 1.33 -14.69 7.21
N ARG A 208 0.81 -14.17 8.34
CA ARG A 208 -0.18 -13.09 8.32
C ARG A 208 0.41 -11.79 7.76
N ASP A 209 1.62 -11.44 8.15
CA ASP A 209 2.29 -10.21 7.69
C ASP A 209 2.64 -10.33 6.20
N SER A 210 3.23 -11.45 5.77
CA SER A 210 3.52 -11.69 4.35
C SER A 210 2.26 -11.73 3.49
N ALA A 211 1.17 -12.34 3.97
CA ALA A 211 -0.12 -12.30 3.30
C ALA A 211 -0.61 -10.86 3.12
N THR A 212 -0.53 -10.06 4.18
CA THR A 212 -0.95 -8.65 4.15
C THR A 212 -0.12 -7.85 3.16
N VAL A 213 1.20 -8.05 3.13
CA VAL A 213 2.13 -7.41 2.19
C VAL A 213 1.77 -7.76 0.75
N LEU A 214 1.63 -9.06 0.45
CA LEU A 214 1.38 -9.54 -0.91
C LEU A 214 0.04 -9.06 -1.44
N VAL A 215 -1.02 -9.15 -0.63
CA VAL A 215 -2.36 -8.68 -1.02
C VAL A 215 -2.36 -7.15 -1.20
N ALA A 216 -1.78 -6.39 -0.27
CA ALA A 216 -1.73 -4.93 -0.39
C ALA A 216 -0.92 -4.49 -1.62
N THR A 217 0.22 -5.13 -1.88
CA THR A 217 1.07 -4.83 -3.02
C THR A 217 0.38 -5.18 -4.33
N ALA A 218 -0.26 -6.34 -4.42
CA ALA A 218 -1.01 -6.73 -5.60
C ALA A 218 -2.18 -5.79 -5.90
N LEU A 219 -2.95 -5.39 -4.88
CA LEU A 219 -4.05 -4.44 -5.05
C LEU A 219 -3.54 -3.05 -5.48
N ALA A 220 -2.44 -2.58 -4.88
CA ALA A 220 -1.83 -1.32 -5.27
C ALA A 220 -1.30 -1.36 -6.72
N SER A 221 -0.64 -2.46 -7.12
CA SER A 221 -0.21 -2.67 -8.50
C SER A 221 -1.39 -2.70 -9.47
N LEU A 222 -2.45 -3.46 -9.17
CA LEU A 222 -3.65 -3.51 -10.03
C LEU A 222 -4.31 -2.13 -10.19
N LEU A 223 -4.39 -1.35 -9.11
CA LEU A 223 -4.91 0.01 -9.16
C LEU A 223 -4.02 0.92 -10.02
N ALA A 224 -2.70 0.83 -9.88
CA ALA A 224 -1.75 1.63 -10.66
C ALA A 224 -1.78 1.24 -12.15
N LEU A 225 -1.90 -0.06 -12.47
CA LEU A 225 -2.09 -0.56 -13.83
C LEU A 225 -3.41 -0.05 -14.42
N PHE A 226 -4.50 -0.13 -13.67
CA PHE A 226 -5.80 0.38 -14.08
C PHE A 226 -5.75 1.89 -14.35
N ALA A 227 -5.15 2.67 -13.45
CA ALA A 227 -4.95 4.11 -13.66
C ALA A 227 -4.11 4.38 -14.91
N SER A 228 -3.07 3.58 -15.17
CA SER A 228 -2.24 3.70 -16.37
C SER A 228 -3.03 3.42 -17.65
N VAL A 229 -3.89 2.39 -17.66
CA VAL A 229 -4.80 2.10 -18.78
C VAL A 229 -5.76 3.27 -19.03
N VAL A 230 -6.36 3.83 -17.97
CA VAL A 230 -7.24 5.01 -18.08
C VAL A 230 -6.49 6.22 -18.64
N PHE A 231 -5.24 6.44 -18.21
CA PHE A 231 -4.38 7.50 -18.75
C PHE A 231 -4.10 7.31 -20.24
N ILE A 232 -3.67 6.10 -20.64
CA ILE A 232 -3.35 5.80 -22.04
C ILE A 232 -4.60 5.92 -22.89
N HIS A 233 -5.74 5.39 -22.46
CA HIS A 233 -7.01 5.52 -23.17
C HIS A 233 -7.39 6.98 -23.41
N SER A 234 -7.21 7.84 -22.40
CA SER A 234 -7.62 9.24 -22.44
C SER A 234 -6.66 10.13 -23.26
N THR A 235 -5.38 9.76 -23.35
CA THR A 235 -4.35 10.57 -24.02
C THR A 235 -3.95 10.05 -25.39
N ARG A 236 -3.89 8.73 -25.56
CA ARG A 236 -3.37 8.02 -26.74
C ARG A 236 -4.13 6.69 -26.93
N PRO A 237 -5.42 6.71 -27.32
CA PRO A 237 -6.25 5.51 -27.37
C PRO A 237 -5.69 4.43 -28.31
N ALA A 238 -5.05 4.81 -29.42
CA ALA A 238 -4.41 3.88 -30.34
C ALA A 238 -3.26 3.08 -29.72
N SER A 239 -2.61 3.61 -28.68
CA SER A 239 -1.50 2.92 -27.98
C SER A 239 -1.96 1.79 -27.07
N LEU A 240 -3.27 1.66 -26.77
CA LEU A 240 -3.79 0.56 -25.97
C LEU A 240 -3.55 -0.82 -26.59
N ALA A 241 -3.52 -0.90 -27.93
CA ALA A 241 -3.24 -2.14 -28.65
C ALA A 241 -1.81 -2.67 -28.42
N LEU A 242 -0.90 -1.81 -27.93
CA LEU A 242 0.50 -2.13 -27.65
C LEU A 242 0.75 -2.46 -26.17
N VAL A 243 -0.28 -2.36 -25.33
CA VAL A 243 -0.17 -2.61 -23.89
C VAL A 243 -0.16 -4.11 -23.62
N ASP A 244 0.83 -4.58 -22.87
CA ASP A 244 0.88 -5.97 -22.41
C ASP A 244 -0.02 -6.17 -21.17
N PHE A 245 -1.13 -6.87 -21.36
CA PHE A 245 -2.08 -7.22 -20.30
C PHE A 245 -1.67 -8.46 -19.48
N SER A 246 -0.45 -8.96 -19.67
CA SER A 246 0.09 -10.06 -18.85
C SER A 246 0.40 -9.65 -17.41
N GLN A 247 0.71 -8.36 -17.16
CA GLN A 247 1.11 -7.86 -15.84
C GLN A 247 -0.01 -7.83 -14.78
N PRO A 248 -1.27 -7.50 -15.12
CA PRO A 248 -2.42 -7.75 -14.25
C PRO A 248 -2.53 -9.21 -13.77
N ILE A 249 -2.17 -10.18 -14.61
CA ILE A 249 -2.19 -11.62 -14.24
C ILE A 249 -1.12 -11.90 -13.18
N VAL A 250 0.08 -11.33 -13.32
CA VAL A 250 1.14 -11.43 -12.32
C VAL A 250 0.67 -10.89 -10.97
N ALA A 251 0.09 -9.68 -10.95
CA ALA A 251 -0.44 -9.08 -9.73
C ALA A 251 -1.56 -9.93 -9.10
N ALA A 252 -2.47 -10.49 -9.92
CA ALA A 252 -3.51 -11.39 -9.43
C ALA A 252 -2.93 -12.70 -8.83
N GLY A 253 -1.89 -13.27 -9.45
CA GLY A 253 -1.17 -14.42 -8.90
C GLY A 253 -0.53 -14.12 -7.54
N ILE A 254 0.05 -12.93 -7.38
CA ILE A 254 0.61 -12.47 -6.10
C ILE A 254 -0.48 -12.34 -5.03
N ALA A 255 -1.64 -11.78 -5.38
CA ALA A 255 -2.79 -11.71 -4.48
C ALA A 255 -3.26 -13.10 -4.05
N LEU A 256 -3.29 -14.07 -4.97
CA LEU A 256 -3.67 -15.45 -4.70
C LEU A 256 -2.70 -16.10 -3.70
N ILE A 257 -1.39 -15.92 -3.88
CA ILE A 257 -0.37 -16.43 -2.93
C ILE A 257 -0.59 -15.79 -1.55
N GLY A 258 -0.82 -14.47 -1.51
CA GLY A 258 -1.15 -13.77 -0.26
C GLY A 258 -2.40 -14.33 0.43
N TYR A 259 -3.46 -14.61 -0.33
CA TYR A 259 -4.68 -15.23 0.18
C TYR A 259 -4.44 -16.64 0.74
N VAL A 260 -3.66 -17.47 0.05
CA VAL A 260 -3.30 -18.81 0.52
C VAL A 260 -2.53 -18.73 1.85
N LEU A 261 -1.57 -17.81 1.99
CA LEU A 261 -0.83 -17.59 3.23
C LEU A 261 -1.74 -17.14 4.38
N ALA A 262 -2.71 -16.26 4.11
CA ALA A 262 -3.71 -15.85 5.10
C ALA A 262 -4.55 -17.05 5.59
N ARG A 263 -4.98 -17.92 4.66
CA ARG A 263 -5.75 -19.13 4.99
C ARG A 263 -4.94 -20.12 5.83
N MET A 264 -3.66 -20.29 5.53
CA MET A 264 -2.75 -21.15 6.31
C MET A 264 -2.54 -20.61 7.73
N SER A 265 -2.37 -19.29 7.89
CA SER A 265 -2.27 -18.64 9.20
C SER A 265 -3.52 -18.89 10.06
N LYS A 266 -4.72 -18.77 9.47
CA LYS A 266 -6.00 -19.03 10.15
C LYS A 266 -6.13 -20.49 10.59
N ARG A 267 -5.83 -21.45 9.71
CA ARG A 267 -5.90 -22.89 10.05
C ARG A 267 -4.99 -23.25 11.22
N ARG A 268 -3.78 -22.69 11.26
CA ARG A 268 -2.80 -22.99 12.31
C ARG A 268 -3.21 -22.43 13.67
N THR A 269 -3.76 -21.22 13.70
CA THR A 269 -4.27 -20.63 14.95
C THR A 269 -5.46 -21.41 15.50
N SER A 270 -6.37 -21.91 14.65
CA SER A 270 -7.47 -22.78 15.06
C SER A 270 -7.01 -24.16 15.56
N SER A 271 -6.02 -24.77 14.91
CA SER A 271 -5.49 -26.08 15.32
C SER A 271 -4.79 -26.03 16.67
N VAL A 272 -4.01 -24.97 16.94
CA VAL A 272 -3.36 -24.76 18.25
C VAL A 272 -4.40 -24.52 19.35
N ALA A 273 -5.49 -23.79 19.06
CA ALA A 273 -6.56 -23.59 20.04
C ALA A 273 -7.28 -24.90 20.41
N ALA A 274 -7.50 -25.78 19.42
CA ALA A 274 -8.15 -27.09 19.63
C ALA A 274 -7.28 -28.14 20.33
N THR A 275 -5.96 -27.95 20.40
CA THR A 275 -5.04 -28.84 21.13
C THR A 275 -4.80 -28.42 22.59
N VAL A 276 -5.23 -27.21 22.95
CA VAL A 276 -5.04 -26.62 24.28
C VAL A 276 -6.36 -26.61 25.08
N SER A 277 -7.49 -26.88 24.44
CA SER A 277 -8.81 -27.14 25.06
C SER A 277 -8.99 -28.61 25.40
#